data_AF-A0A9E4BZ96-F1
#
_entry.id   AF-A0A9E4BZ96-F1
#
_cell.length_a   1.000
_cell.length_b   1.000
_cell.length_c   1.000
_cell.angle_alpha   90.00
_cell.angle_beta   90.00
_cell.angle_gamma   90.00
#
_symmetry.space_group_name_H-M   'P 1'
#
loop_
_entity.id
_entity.type
_entity.pdbx_description
1 polymer ?
#
loop_
_entity_poly.entity_id
_entity_poly.type
_entity_poly.pdbx_seq_one_letter_code
_entity_poly.pdbx_strand_id
1 'polypeptide(L)'
;MRGLTLRSLGIGLLLAFGVGAVVPFLGLYVQGSNAGAYFTSQIAHLLLFLLILVVNASLGPIRRSWVLQRGELVVIFIMTSLANSVPGLLSYWVPLASSPFYYASPENNWGEL
;
A
#
# COMPACT_ATOMS: atom_id res chain seq x y z
N MET A 1 -13.33 23.28 2.64
CA MET A 1 -12.39 22.14 2.60
C MET A 1 -12.50 21.48 1.23
N ARG A 2 -11.67 21.84 0.24
CA ARG A 2 -11.59 21.11 -1.03
C ARG A 2 -10.41 20.16 -0.94
N GLY A 3 -10.68 18.87 -0.68
CA GLY A 3 -9.64 17.85 -0.59
C GLY A 3 -9.35 17.12 -1.90
N LEU A 4 -10.33 17.10 -2.81
CA LEU A 4 -10.19 16.49 -4.12
C LEU A 4 -9.65 17.51 -5.12
N THR A 5 -8.34 17.50 -5.33
CA THR A 5 -7.67 18.33 -6.35
C THR A 5 -6.98 17.42 -7.37
N LEU A 6 -6.73 17.91 -8.58
CA LEU A 6 -6.00 17.13 -9.58
C LEU A 6 -4.57 16.78 -9.08
N ARG A 7 -3.99 17.65 -8.25
CA ARG A 7 -2.68 17.44 -7.63
C ARG A 7 -2.72 16.30 -6.61
N SER A 8 -3.70 16.31 -5.71
CA SER A 8 -3.85 15.25 -4.70
C SER A 8 -4.13 13.90 -5.35
N LEU A 9 -4.92 13.88 -6.42
CA LEU A 9 -5.19 12.68 -7.19
C LEU A 9 -3.92 12.16 -7.89
N GLY A 10 -3.18 13.03 -8.58
CA GLY A 10 -1.94 12.64 -9.27
C GLY A 10 -0.89 12.10 -8.31
N ILE A 11 -0.63 12.80 -7.20
CA ILE A 11 0.33 12.37 -6.17
C ILE A 11 -0.15 11.08 -5.51
N GLY A 12 -1.41 11.02 -5.12
CA GLY A 12 -2.00 9.85 -4.47
C GLY A 12 -1.94 8.61 -5.37
N LEU A 13 -2.18 8.75 -6.67
CA LEU A 13 -2.17 7.65 -7.62
C LEU A 13 -0.75 7.12 -7.87
N LEU A 14 0.23 8.02 -7.99
CA LEU A 14 1.64 7.65 -8.12
C LEU A 14 2.15 6.90 -6.88
N LEU A 15 1.84 7.42 -5.69
CA LEU A 15 2.24 6.78 -4.44
C LEU A 15 1.50 5.45 -4.22
N ALA A 16 0.20 5.40 -4.51
CA ALA A 16 -0.59 4.16 -4.46
C ALA A 16 -0.02 3.08 -5.37
N PHE A 17 0.36 3.44 -6.60
CA PHE A 17 1.02 2.52 -7.53
C PHE A 17 2.35 2.00 -6.97
N GLY A 18 3.19 2.90 -6.45
CA GLY A 18 4.46 2.54 -5.82
C GLY A 18 4.27 1.60 -4.64
N VAL A 19 3.32 1.89 -3.74
CA VAL A 19 2.97 1.03 -2.61
C VAL A 19 2.50 -0.34 -3.09
N GLY A 20 1.61 -0.38 -4.07
CA GLY A 20 1.09 -1.63 -4.64
C GLY A 20 2.16 -2.53 -5.25
N ALA A 21 3.27 -1.97 -5.75
CA ALA A 21 4.40 -2.74 -6.28
C ALA A 21 5.45 -3.09 -5.21
N VAL A 22 5.80 -2.13 -4.34
CA VAL A 22 6.86 -2.29 -3.33
C VAL A 22 6.45 -3.25 -2.23
N VAL A 23 5.20 -3.19 -1.75
CA VAL A 23 4.70 -4.07 -0.67
C VAL A 23 4.83 -5.56 -1.02
N PRO A 24 4.29 -6.05 -2.14
CA PRO A 24 4.44 -7.46 -2.49
C PRO A 24 5.89 -7.82 -2.80
N PHE A 25 6.69 -6.92 -3.38
CA PHE A 25 8.11 -7.17 -3.59
C PHE A 25 8.87 -7.39 -2.27
N LEU A 26 8.65 -6.54 -1.28
CA LEU A 26 9.27 -6.67 0.04
C LEU A 26 8.80 -7.93 0.77
N GLY A 27 7.51 -8.26 0.68
CA GLY A 27 6.93 -9.43 1.34
C GLY A 27 7.29 -10.77 0.70
N LEU A 28 7.24 -10.85 -0.64
CA LEU A 28 7.42 -12.11 -1.38
C LEU A 28 8.87 -12.41 -1.73
N TYR A 29 9.65 -11.39 -2.08
CA TYR A 29 11.04 -11.59 -2.55
C TYR A 29 12.06 -11.36 -1.45
N VAL A 30 11.98 -10.20 -0.77
CA VAL A 30 12.96 -9.83 0.26
C VAL A 30 12.72 -10.60 1.58
N GLN A 31 11.51 -11.15 1.76
CA GLN A 31 11.05 -11.75 3.03
C GLN A 31 11.29 -10.79 4.21
N GLY A 32 11.13 -9.49 3.95
CA GLY A 32 11.30 -8.46 4.95
C GLY A 32 10.21 -8.51 6.03
N SER A 33 10.34 -7.67 7.05
CA SER A 33 9.29 -7.48 8.05
C SER A 33 7.93 -7.26 7.38
N ASN A 34 6.90 -7.92 7.90
CA ASN A 34 5.58 -8.03 7.30
C ASN A 34 4.75 -6.74 7.45
N ALA A 35 5.31 -5.60 7.03
CA ALA A 35 4.76 -4.25 7.16
C ALA A 35 3.49 -4.01 6.31
N GLY A 36 3.11 -4.98 5.48
CA GLY A 36 1.87 -5.01 4.71
C GLY A 36 0.92 -6.15 5.08
N ALA A 37 1.24 -7.00 6.07
CA ALA A 37 0.41 -8.15 6.42
C ALA A 37 -0.88 -7.78 7.17
N TYR A 38 -0.95 -6.58 7.72
CA TYR A 38 -2.09 -6.13 8.51
C TYR A 38 -2.82 -4.99 7.79
N PHE A 39 -4.14 -4.94 7.95
CA PHE A 39 -5.01 -3.91 7.35
C PHE A 39 -4.63 -2.48 7.77
N THR A 40 -3.90 -2.33 8.87
CA THR A 40 -3.28 -1.05 9.26
C THR A 40 -1.95 -0.88 8.52
N SER A 41 -1.97 -0.15 7.40
CA SER A 41 -0.78 0.08 6.59
C SER A 41 0.27 0.92 7.31
N GLN A 42 1.28 0.30 7.94
CA GLN A 42 2.41 1.06 8.51
C GLN A 42 3.12 1.92 7.44
N ILE A 43 3.13 1.44 6.19
CA ILE A 43 3.72 2.14 5.04
C ILE A 43 2.94 3.41 4.68
N ALA A 44 1.60 3.38 4.68
CA ALA A 44 0.81 4.58 4.43
C ALA A 44 0.98 5.64 5.52
N HIS A 45 1.13 5.23 6.78
CA HIS A 45 1.43 6.15 7.88
C HIS A 45 2.82 6.78 7.73
N LEU A 46 3.83 5.97 7.36
CA LEU A 46 5.18 6.49 7.07
C LEU A 46 5.15 7.48 5.90
N LEU A 47 4.47 7.14 4.81
CA LEU A 47 4.34 8.02 3.65
C LEU A 47 3.61 9.32 4.00
N LEU A 48 2.54 9.26 4.79
CA LEU A 48 1.84 10.45 5.29
C LEU A 48 2.78 11.32 6.13
N PHE A 49 3.55 10.72 7.04
CA PHE A 49 4.53 11.44 7.85
C PHE A 49 5.59 12.11 6.98
N LEU A 50 6.08 11.40 5.96
CA LEU A 50 7.08 11.91 5.02
C LEU A 50 6.53 13.03 4.14
N LEU A 51 5.27 12.93 3.70
CA LEU A 51 4.56 14.03 3.03
C LEU A 51 4.43 15.26 3.93
N ILE A 52 4.06 15.09 5.20
CA ILE A 52 3.92 16.23 6.12
C ILE A 52 5.28 16.85 6.44
N LEU A 53 6.28 16.04 6.79
CA LEU A 53 7.58 16.52 7.23
C LEU A 53 8.44 17.03 6.06
N VAL A 54 8.52 16.26 4.97
CA VAL A 54 9.42 16.58 3.85
C VAL A 54 8.75 17.49 2.85
N VAL A 55 7.50 17.24 2.46
CA VAL A 55 6.85 18.08 1.44
C VAL A 55 6.38 19.39 2.06
N ASN A 56 5.60 19.34 3.14
CA ASN A 56 5.03 20.57 3.69
C ASN A 56 6.05 21.42 4.48
N ALA A 57 6.95 20.83 5.28
CA ALA A 57 7.91 21.64 6.05
C ALA A 57 9.05 22.20 5.18
N SER A 58 9.47 21.50 4.12
CA SER A 58 10.54 21.97 3.22
C SER A 58 10.05 22.92 2.13
N LEU A 59 8.82 22.73 1.63
CA LEU A 59 8.26 23.60 0.58
C LEU A 59 7.56 24.84 1.13
N GLY A 60 7.13 24.81 2.40
CA GLY A 60 6.52 25.95 3.08
C GLY A 60 7.35 27.25 3.01
N PRO A 61 8.67 27.20 3.27
CA PRO A 61 9.58 28.35 3.15
C PRO A 61 9.82 28.81 1.70
N ILE A 62 9.72 27.89 0.72
CA ILE A 62 10.05 28.19 -0.68
C ILE A 62 8.84 28.80 -1.40
N ARG A 63 7.68 28.14 -1.32
CA ARG A 63 6.46 28.61 -1.97
C ARG A 63 5.21 28.05 -1.32
N ARG A 64 4.46 28.94 -0.65
CA ARG A 64 3.23 28.59 0.08
C ARG A 64 2.16 27.91 -0.77
N SER A 65 2.16 28.10 -2.10
CA SER A 65 1.21 27.47 -3.02
C SER A 65 1.52 26.01 -3.39
N TRP A 66 2.66 25.47 -2.94
CA TRP A 66 3.06 24.07 -3.11
C TRP A 66 2.80 23.23 -1.86
N VAL A 67 2.47 23.87 -0.74
CA VAL A 67 2.07 23.18 0.49
C VAL A 67 0.74 22.48 0.27
N LEU A 68 0.71 21.18 0.55
CA LEU A 68 -0.49 20.37 0.45
C LEU A 68 -1.47 20.75 1.57
N GLN A 69 -2.72 20.97 1.18
CA GLN A 69 -3.79 21.24 2.12
C GLN A 69 -4.16 19.99 2.91
N ARG A 70 -4.74 20.18 4.10
CA ARG A 70 -5.22 19.09 4.96
C ARG A 70 -6.14 18.11 4.21
N GLY A 71 -7.00 18.63 3.33
CA GLY A 71 -7.88 17.77 2.52
C GLY A 71 -7.13 16.92 1.50
N GLU A 72 -6.09 17.46 0.87
CA GLU A 72 -5.27 16.76 -0.12
C GLU A 72 -4.46 15.64 0.53
N LEU A 73 -3.89 15.90 1.72
CA LEU A 73 -3.16 14.90 2.51
C LEU A 73 -4.06 13.73 2.90
N VAL A 74 -5.31 14.00 3.32
CA VAL A 74 -6.28 12.96 3.68
C VAL A 74 -6.62 12.10 2.46
N VAL A 75 -6.85 12.71 1.29
CA VAL A 75 -7.12 11.96 0.05
C VAL A 75 -5.95 11.06 -0.32
N ILE A 76 -4.72 11.60 -0.31
CA ILE A 76 -3.51 10.83 -0.61
C ILE A 76 -3.37 9.66 0.38
N PHE A 77 -3.57 9.92 1.68
CA PHE A 77 -3.50 8.89 2.71
C PHE A 77 -4.51 7.76 2.50
N ILE A 78 -5.76 8.09 2.18
CA ILE A 78 -6.80 7.10 1.89
C ILE A 78 -6.40 6.26 0.67
N MET A 79 -5.94 6.90 -0.41
CA MET A 79 -5.51 6.19 -1.63
C MET A 79 -4.37 5.21 -1.35
N THR A 80 -3.32 5.66 -0.64
CA THR A 80 -2.18 4.80 -0.30
C THR A 80 -2.55 3.69 0.67
N SER A 81 -3.46 3.96 1.61
CA SER A 81 -3.93 2.95 2.57
C SER A 81 -4.72 1.85 1.88
N LEU A 82 -5.61 2.21 0.95
CA LEU A 82 -6.36 1.25 0.13
C LEU A 82 -5.42 0.43 -0.75
N ALA A 83 -4.43 1.05 -1.38
CA ALA A 83 -3.46 0.37 -2.23
C ALA A 83 -2.64 -0.68 -1.45
N ASN A 84 -2.27 -0.38 -0.20
CA ASN A 84 -1.56 -1.32 0.66
C ASN A 84 -2.39 -2.55 1.05
N SER A 85 -3.71 -2.42 1.15
CA SER A 85 -4.58 -3.53 1.57
C SER A 85 -4.72 -4.62 0.50
N VAL A 86 -4.50 -4.30 -0.78
CA VAL A 86 -4.70 -5.23 -1.90
C VAL A 86 -3.71 -6.40 -1.87
N PRO A 87 -2.38 -6.20 -1.72
CA PRO A 87 -1.43 -7.31 -1.63
C PRO A 87 -1.74 -8.30 -0.50
N GLY A 88 -2.08 -7.80 0.70
CA GLY A 88 -2.44 -8.64 1.84
C GLY A 88 -3.70 -9.47 1.58
N LEU A 89 -4.69 -8.89 0.90
CA LEU A 89 -5.88 -9.63 0.46
C LEU A 89 -5.49 -10.77 -0.48
N LEU A 90 -4.71 -10.47 -1.52
CA LEU A 90 -4.33 -11.47 -2.52
C LEU A 90 -3.47 -12.60 -1.94
N SER A 91 -2.59 -12.31 -0.97
CA SER A 91 -1.77 -13.33 -0.31
C SER A 91 -2.59 -14.35 0.49
N TYR A 92 -3.81 -14.02 0.90
CA TYR A 92 -4.72 -14.98 1.54
C TYR A 92 -5.64 -15.66 0.54
N TRP A 93 -6.25 -14.89 -0.37
CA TRP A 93 -7.27 -15.40 -1.28
C TRP A 93 -6.72 -16.31 -2.36
N VAL A 94 -5.54 -16.02 -2.91
CA VAL A 94 -4.95 -16.85 -3.97
C VAL A 94 -4.61 -18.25 -3.46
N PRO A 95 -3.91 -18.42 -2.32
CA PRO A 95 -3.73 -19.75 -1.73
C PRO A 95 -5.04 -20.40 -1.36
N LEU A 96 -6.00 -19.68 -0.75
CA LEU A 96 -7.28 -20.26 -0.36
C LEU A 96 -8.04 -20.86 -1.56
N ALA A 97 -8.06 -20.17 -2.70
CA ALA A 97 -8.73 -20.63 -3.90
C ALA A 97 -7.99 -21.77 -4.63
N SER A 98 -6.65 -21.76 -4.59
CA SER A 98 -5.82 -22.77 -5.27
C SER A 98 -5.54 -24.01 -4.42
N SER A 99 -5.61 -23.90 -3.09
CA SER A 99 -5.26 -24.97 -2.15
C SER A 99 -6.00 -26.28 -2.40
N PRO A 100 -7.34 -26.30 -2.61
CA PRO A 100 -8.04 -27.57 -2.86
C PRO A 100 -7.51 -28.31 -4.09
N PHE A 101 -7.19 -27.58 -5.16
CA PHE A 101 -6.65 -28.16 -6.40
C PHE A 101 -5.21 -28.62 -6.22
N TYR A 102 -4.39 -27.83 -5.53
CA TYR A 102 -3.01 -28.19 -5.23
C TYR A 102 -2.94 -29.43 -4.34
N TYR A 103 -3.72 -29.46 -3.26
CA TYR A 103 -3.73 -30.58 -2.32
C TYR A 103 -4.38 -31.84 -2.89
N ALA A 104 -5.35 -31.74 -3.81
CA ALA A 104 -5.94 -32.90 -4.47
C ALA A 104 -5.03 -33.56 -5.54
N SER A 105 -3.86 -32.98 -5.82
CA SER A 105 -2.94 -33.51 -6.83
C SER A 105 -2.38 -34.89 -6.42
N PRO A 106 -2.30 -35.87 -7.35
CA PRO A 106 -1.78 -37.21 -7.05
C PRO A 106 -0.36 -37.19 -6.49
N GLU A 107 0.45 -36.22 -6.87
CA GLU A 107 1.86 -36.07 -6.49
C GLU A 107 2.06 -35.92 -4.97
N ASN A 108 1.04 -35.51 -4.23
CA ASN A 108 1.13 -35.39 -2.78
C ASN A 108 0.96 -36.71 -2.02
N ASN A 109 0.54 -37.81 -2.69
CA ASN A 109 0.37 -39.14 -2.10
C ASN A 109 -0.41 -39.20 -0.77
N TRP A 110 -1.41 -38.31 -0.57
CA TRP A 110 -2.17 -38.23 0.68
C TRP A 110 -2.87 -39.52 1.10
N GLY A 111 -3.14 -40.44 0.16
CA GLY A 111 -3.75 -41.74 0.44
C GLY A 111 -2.81 -42.79 1.01
N GLU A 112 -1.50 -42.52 1.09
CA GLU A 112 -0.48 -43.42 1.67
C GLU A 112 -0.15 -43.10 3.14
N LEU A 113 -0.77 -42.04 3.70
CA LEU A 113 -0.63 -41.58 5.08
C LEU A 113 -1.76 -42.11 5.98
#